data_AF-A0A318PQ50-F1
#
_entry.id   AF-A0A318PQ50-F1
#
_cell.length_a   1.000
_cell.length_b   1.000
_cell.length_c   1.000
_cell.angle_alpha   90.00
_cell.angle_beta   90.00
_cell.angle_gamma   90.00
#
_symmetry.space_group_name_H-M   'P 1'
#
loop_
_entity.id
_entity.type
_entity.pdbx_description
1 polymer ?
#
loop_
_entity_poly.entity_id
_entity_poly.type
_entity_poly.pdbx_seq_one_letter_code
_entity_poly.pdbx_strand_id
1 'polypeptide(L)'
;MTDMARRMNHQPVRFTTPPDRNPPHVVVLVIGESARRDHLHMYGYHVPDTPEMEREDGLLRFGDMVTPFDYTVGAVPVILSQFDRVLASRITQHDLISLFNAAGYDTWWISNHPRLGPYDSVIGAYSEQARHVVYTTVHGGMMSRPKLDEALLPEVAHALQGAHGNTFIVVHVFGSHEFVADRFPRAYARFGSDYDNSIAYTDHVLAQVTDMLRALPGDNMLFHVADHGVRVSECTAGHTQHGDLKQSYAVPFLMWLSPSWIAHHQAQYDTVRTHLDAPLMTWNLPDSIADAAGLHLADGDATKSVFSPLLARPHRVVHGDGDNINVDYDHSHNTAECHIMPD
;
A
#
# COMPACT_ATOMS: atom_id res chain seq x y z
N MET A 1 13.94 10.48 16.21
CA MET A 1 13.45 11.53 15.31
C MET A 1 14.62 12.33 14.76
N THR A 2 14.90 12.11 13.49
CA THR A 2 15.80 12.91 12.65
C THR A 2 15.26 14.33 12.45
N ASP A 3 16.12 15.27 12.03
CA ASP A 3 15.70 16.64 11.69
C ASP A 3 14.69 16.69 10.54
N MET A 4 14.65 15.67 9.69
CA MET A 4 13.71 15.55 8.58
C MET A 4 12.31 15.12 9.07
N ALA A 5 12.22 14.16 10.00
CA ALA A 5 10.97 13.77 10.64
C ALA A 5 10.33 14.94 11.42
N ARG A 6 11.14 15.80 12.05
CA ARG A 6 10.66 17.02 12.74
C ARG A 6 10.16 18.12 11.80
N ARG A 7 10.50 18.07 10.52
CA ARG A 7 10.13 19.08 9.50
C ARG A 7 8.85 18.70 8.74
N MET A 8 8.34 17.48 8.91
CA MET A 8 7.01 17.15 8.43
C MET A 8 6.00 18.00 9.22
N ASN A 9 5.22 18.81 8.50
CA ASN A 9 4.51 19.96 9.05
C ASN A 9 3.42 19.54 10.05
N HIS A 10 3.68 19.71 11.35
CA HIS A 10 2.77 19.34 12.43
C HIS A 10 1.72 20.42 12.73
N GLN A 11 0.92 20.80 11.72
CA GLN A 11 -0.33 21.50 12.04
C GLN A 11 -1.17 20.60 12.97
N PRO A 12 -1.96 21.14 13.91
CA PRO A 12 -2.81 20.31 14.75
C PRO A 12 -3.86 19.60 13.90
N VAL A 13 -3.92 18.27 13.99
CA VAL A 13 -4.98 17.46 13.38
C VAL A 13 -6.31 17.83 14.03
N ARG A 14 -7.33 18.16 13.23
CA ARG A 14 -8.67 18.49 13.71
C ARG A 14 -9.69 17.55 13.09
N PHE A 15 -10.41 16.84 13.95
CA PHE A 15 -11.51 15.98 13.55
C PHE A 15 -12.85 16.74 13.62
N THR A 16 -13.80 16.41 12.74
CA THR A 16 -15.17 16.98 12.76
C THR A 16 -15.93 16.55 14.01
N THR A 17 -15.68 15.33 14.48
CA THR A 17 -16.16 14.77 15.73
C THR A 17 -15.01 14.07 16.45
N PRO A 18 -15.03 13.97 17.79
CA PRO A 18 -14.03 13.19 18.51
C PRO A 18 -14.00 11.75 17.99
N PRO A 19 -12.82 11.17 17.70
CA PRO A 19 -12.72 9.79 17.23
C PRO A 19 -13.40 8.80 18.18
N ASP A 20 -14.35 8.03 17.67
CA ASP A 20 -14.95 6.92 18.41
C ASP A 20 -13.96 5.74 18.46
N ARG A 21 -13.95 5.05 19.60
CA ARG A 21 -13.04 3.93 19.87
C ARG A 21 -13.78 2.63 20.12
N ASN A 22 -15.07 2.59 19.83
CA ASN A 22 -15.92 1.42 20.00
C ASN A 22 -16.71 1.10 18.72
N PRO A 23 -16.71 -0.17 18.28
CA PRO A 23 -15.89 -1.28 18.81
C PRO A 23 -14.38 -1.03 18.57
N PRO A 24 -13.46 -1.77 19.21
CA PRO A 24 -12.04 -1.65 18.88
C PRO A 24 -11.78 -1.88 17.39
N HIS A 25 -10.88 -1.08 16.82
CA HIS A 25 -10.49 -1.16 15.41
C HIS A 25 -9.01 -1.46 15.27
N VAL A 26 -8.66 -2.56 14.59
CA VAL A 26 -7.32 -2.75 14.06
C VAL A 26 -7.31 -2.46 12.57
N VAL A 27 -6.47 -1.52 12.17
CA VAL A 27 -6.27 -1.11 10.78
C VAL A 27 -4.85 -1.50 10.37
N VAL A 28 -4.72 -2.39 9.38
CA VAL A 28 -3.41 -2.75 8.82
C VAL A 28 -3.30 -2.22 7.39
N LEU A 29 -2.26 -1.44 7.13
CA LEU A 29 -1.86 -1.03 5.79
C LEU A 29 -0.60 -1.82 5.39
N VAL A 30 -0.73 -2.70 4.40
CA VAL A 30 0.39 -3.42 3.79
C VAL A 30 0.84 -2.68 2.53
N ILE A 31 1.97 -1.99 2.62
CA ILE A 31 2.63 -1.38 1.46
C ILE A 31 3.45 -2.48 0.77
N GLY A 32 2.98 -2.88 -0.40
CA GLY A 32 3.64 -3.79 -1.34
C GLY A 32 4.77 -3.12 -2.10
N GLU A 33 5.59 -3.95 -2.73
CA GLU A 33 6.76 -3.52 -3.49
C GLU A 33 6.75 -4.17 -4.88
N SER A 34 6.86 -3.35 -5.93
CA SER A 34 7.12 -3.79 -7.32
C SER A 34 6.08 -4.73 -7.97
N ALA A 35 4.87 -4.88 -7.41
CA ALA A 35 3.83 -5.77 -7.95
C ALA A 35 2.94 -5.07 -8.99
N ARG A 36 2.76 -5.69 -10.16
CA ARG A 36 1.88 -5.23 -11.23
C ARG A 36 0.52 -5.91 -11.17
N ARG A 37 -0.55 -5.14 -11.32
CA ARG A 37 -1.93 -5.65 -11.30
C ARG A 37 -2.18 -6.70 -12.38
N ASP A 38 -1.58 -6.55 -13.57
CA ASP A 38 -1.80 -7.44 -14.71
C ASP A 38 -1.09 -8.81 -14.58
N HIS A 39 -0.36 -9.03 -13.50
CA HIS A 39 0.28 -10.30 -13.13
C HIS A 39 -0.36 -10.99 -11.93
N LEU A 40 -1.57 -10.59 -11.50
CA LEU A 40 -2.27 -11.23 -10.39
C LEU A 40 -3.50 -12.00 -10.90
N HIS A 41 -3.62 -13.28 -10.54
CA HIS A 41 -4.75 -14.13 -10.95
C HIS A 41 -6.11 -13.49 -10.66
N MET A 42 -6.24 -12.87 -9.48
CA MET A 42 -7.47 -12.23 -9.02
C MET A 42 -7.93 -11.04 -9.87
N TYR A 43 -7.09 -10.54 -10.78
CA TYR A 43 -7.40 -9.52 -11.77
C TYR A 43 -7.50 -10.06 -13.21
N GLY A 44 -7.52 -11.39 -13.38
CA GLY A 44 -7.67 -12.07 -14.67
C GLY A 44 -6.37 -12.56 -15.29
N TYR A 45 -5.24 -12.51 -14.57
CA TYR A 45 -4.01 -13.17 -15.01
C TYR A 45 -4.18 -14.70 -15.02
N HIS A 46 -3.45 -15.39 -15.89
CA HIS A 46 -3.67 -16.81 -16.17
C HIS A 46 -2.95 -17.76 -15.21
N VAL A 47 -1.92 -17.28 -14.50
CA VAL A 47 -1.21 -18.04 -13.48
C VAL A 47 -2.01 -17.94 -12.17
N PRO A 48 -2.31 -19.05 -11.46
CA PRO A 48 -3.07 -19.01 -10.21
C PRO A 48 -2.19 -18.65 -9.01
N ASP A 49 -1.60 -17.45 -9.04
CA ASP A 49 -0.65 -16.92 -8.07
C ASP A 49 -1.27 -16.12 -6.92
N THR A 50 -2.59 -16.02 -6.81
CA THR A 50 -3.25 -15.43 -5.63
C THR A 50 -4.26 -16.36 -4.94
N PRO A 51 -3.93 -17.64 -4.71
CA PRO A 51 -4.90 -18.65 -4.31
C PRO A 51 -5.41 -18.51 -2.86
N GLU A 52 -4.69 -17.82 -1.97
CA GLU A 52 -5.08 -17.69 -0.57
C GLU A 52 -6.01 -16.50 -0.38
N MET A 53 -5.65 -15.30 -0.84
CA MET A 53 -6.50 -14.12 -0.70
C MET A 53 -7.81 -14.27 -1.47
N GLU A 54 -7.84 -14.99 -2.60
CA GLU A 54 -9.08 -15.22 -3.35
C GLU A 54 -10.16 -15.98 -2.56
N ARG A 55 -9.79 -16.68 -1.48
CA ARG A 55 -10.72 -17.40 -0.60
C ARG A 55 -11.32 -16.52 0.50
N GLU A 56 -10.83 -15.29 0.64
CA GLU A 56 -11.22 -14.40 1.72
C GLU A 56 -12.61 -13.79 1.50
N ASP A 57 -13.54 -14.16 2.38
CA ASP A 57 -14.82 -13.47 2.48
C ASP A 57 -14.59 -12.02 2.89
N GLY A 58 -15.28 -11.08 2.23
CA GLY A 58 -15.11 -9.65 2.49
C GLY A 58 -13.93 -9.01 1.77
N LEU A 59 -13.17 -9.75 0.94
CA LEU A 59 -12.15 -9.17 0.07
C LEU A 59 -12.79 -8.33 -1.05
N LEU A 60 -12.41 -7.07 -1.11
CA LEU A 60 -12.70 -6.12 -2.17
C LEU A 60 -11.45 -5.93 -3.04
N ARG A 61 -11.64 -5.98 -4.35
CA ARG A 61 -10.56 -5.89 -5.36
C ARG A 61 -10.82 -4.66 -6.21
N PHE A 62 -9.92 -3.69 -6.18
CA PHE A 62 -10.07 -2.47 -6.96
C PHE A 62 -9.39 -2.63 -8.32
N GLY A 63 -10.18 -2.55 -9.38
CA GLY A 63 -9.78 -2.90 -10.74
C GLY A 63 -8.99 -1.83 -11.47
N ASP A 64 -8.96 -0.57 -11.00
CA ASP A 64 -8.36 0.55 -11.73
C ASP A 64 -7.53 1.54 -10.86
N MET A 65 -6.63 1.01 -10.02
CA MET A 65 -5.67 1.80 -9.23
C MET A 65 -4.38 2.11 -9.99
N VAL A 66 -3.89 3.34 -9.89
CA VAL A 66 -2.65 3.83 -10.50
C VAL A 66 -1.76 4.54 -9.47
N THR A 67 -0.46 4.27 -9.47
CA THR A 67 0.52 5.06 -8.71
C THR A 67 1.11 6.18 -9.59
N PRO A 68 1.45 7.37 -9.05
CA PRO A 68 2.06 8.43 -9.85
C PRO A 68 3.56 8.22 -10.14
N PHE A 69 4.23 7.27 -9.48
CA PHE A 69 5.67 7.02 -9.62
C PHE A 69 5.94 5.52 -9.80
N ASP A 70 6.96 5.19 -10.58
CA ASP A 70 7.46 3.83 -10.82
C ASP A 70 8.65 3.45 -9.91
N TYR A 71 8.85 4.22 -8.83
CA TYR A 71 9.90 3.99 -7.83
C TYR A 71 9.43 4.33 -6.40
N THR A 72 9.89 3.55 -5.42
CA THR A 72 9.44 3.56 -4.03
C THR A 72 9.48 4.92 -3.35
N VAL A 73 10.58 5.68 -3.51
CA VAL A 73 10.76 7.00 -2.86
C VAL A 73 9.77 8.06 -3.35
N GLY A 74 9.22 7.88 -4.55
CA GLY A 74 8.14 8.70 -5.09
C GLY A 74 6.77 8.20 -4.62
N ALA A 75 6.51 6.90 -4.72
CA ALA A 75 5.21 6.30 -4.51
C ALA A 75 4.78 6.22 -3.02
N VAL A 76 5.67 5.80 -2.12
CA VAL A 76 5.32 5.58 -0.71
C VAL A 76 4.85 6.86 0.00
N PRO A 77 5.47 8.04 -0.18
CA PRO A 77 4.95 9.29 0.36
C PRO A 77 3.51 9.60 -0.09
N VAL A 78 3.14 9.24 -1.32
CA VAL A 78 1.79 9.43 -1.86
C VAL A 78 0.80 8.50 -1.14
N ILE A 79 1.16 7.24 -0.94
CA ILE A 79 0.34 6.28 -0.19
C ILE A 79 0.11 6.75 1.26
N LEU A 80 1.14 7.30 1.90
CA LEU A 80 1.08 7.68 3.32
C LEU A 80 0.45 9.04 3.57
N SER A 81 0.55 9.96 2.62
CA SER A 81 0.16 11.36 2.87
C SER A 81 -0.53 12.03 1.70
N GLN A 82 -0.71 11.41 0.54
CA GLN A 82 -1.11 12.09 -0.71
C GLN A 82 -0.10 13.14 -1.19
N PHE A 83 1.09 13.25 -0.58
CA PHE A 83 2.12 14.16 -1.05
C PHE A 83 2.68 13.68 -2.40
N ASP A 84 2.13 14.26 -3.45
CA ASP A 84 2.48 13.98 -4.83
C ASP A 84 3.33 15.12 -5.40
N ARG A 85 4.57 14.81 -5.79
CA ARG A 85 5.48 15.80 -6.38
C ARG A 85 5.13 16.15 -7.83
N VAL A 86 4.41 15.29 -8.53
CA VAL A 86 3.88 15.59 -9.88
C VAL A 86 2.81 16.66 -9.77
N LEU A 87 1.95 16.56 -8.75
CA LEU A 87 0.90 17.51 -8.44
C LEU A 87 1.23 18.33 -7.18
N ALA A 88 2.37 19.03 -7.20
CA ALA A 88 2.94 19.77 -6.05
C ALA A 88 2.01 20.84 -5.42
N SER A 89 0.85 21.13 -6.02
CA SER A 89 -0.21 21.95 -5.41
C SER A 89 -1.01 21.22 -4.31
N ARG A 90 -0.78 19.91 -4.10
CA ARG A 90 -1.41 19.08 -3.07
C ARG A 90 -0.47 18.86 -1.89
N ILE A 91 -0.22 19.90 -1.10
CA ILE A 91 0.39 19.74 0.22
C ILE A 91 -0.73 19.29 1.16
N THR A 92 -0.83 18.00 1.44
CA THR A 92 -1.62 17.54 2.57
C THR A 92 -0.97 17.92 3.87
N GLN A 93 -1.82 18.06 4.89
CA GLN A 93 -1.40 18.54 6.19
C GLN A 93 -0.77 17.42 7.02
N HIS A 94 -1.18 16.15 6.82
CA HIS A 94 -0.85 15.03 7.70
C HIS A 94 -0.68 13.72 6.93
N ASP A 95 0.34 12.94 7.28
CA ASP A 95 0.42 11.53 6.92
C ASP A 95 -0.46 10.65 7.82
N LEU A 96 -0.76 9.44 7.36
CA LEU A 96 -1.60 8.48 8.06
C LEU A 96 -1.09 8.18 9.47
N ILE A 97 0.22 8.06 9.68
CA ILE A 97 0.75 7.72 11.00
C ILE A 97 0.49 8.87 11.98
N SER A 98 0.77 10.11 11.56
CA SER A 98 0.39 11.31 12.32
C SER A 98 -1.11 11.41 12.60
N LEU A 99 -1.94 11.12 11.60
CA LEU A 99 -3.41 11.15 11.71
C LEU A 99 -3.90 10.15 12.79
N PHE A 100 -3.48 8.89 12.68
CA PHE A 100 -3.87 7.83 13.61
C PHE A 100 -3.30 8.08 15.02
N ASN A 101 -2.08 8.64 15.13
CA ASN A 101 -1.53 9.09 16.40
C ASN A 101 -2.41 10.15 17.07
N ALA A 102 -2.90 11.14 16.29
CA ALA A 102 -3.77 12.19 16.80
C ALA A 102 -5.16 11.66 17.19
N ALA A 103 -5.65 10.61 16.52
CA ALA A 103 -6.85 9.89 16.94
C ALA A 103 -6.63 9.03 18.21
N GLY A 104 -5.37 8.87 18.61
CA GLY A 104 -4.95 8.14 19.80
C GLY A 104 -4.87 6.63 19.62
N TYR A 105 -4.66 6.18 18.38
CA TYR A 105 -4.31 4.80 18.09
C TYR A 105 -2.90 4.49 18.59
N ASP A 106 -2.68 3.22 18.90
CA ASP A 106 -1.32 2.70 19.03
C ASP A 106 -0.77 2.41 17.63
N THR A 107 0.32 3.09 17.24
CA THR A 107 0.81 3.10 15.85
C THR A 107 2.13 2.34 15.72
N TRP A 108 2.17 1.45 14.72
CA TRP A 108 3.30 0.57 14.45
C TRP A 108 3.78 0.73 13.01
N TRP A 109 5.10 0.74 12.83
CA TRP A 109 5.77 0.58 11.55
C TRP A 109 6.63 -0.67 11.57
N ILE A 110 6.30 -1.66 10.76
CA ILE A 110 6.97 -2.96 10.71
C ILE A 110 7.45 -3.18 9.26
N SER A 111 8.76 -3.19 9.03
CA SER A 111 9.33 -3.12 7.68
C SER A 111 10.40 -4.17 7.43
N ASN A 112 10.31 -4.83 6.29
CA ASN A 112 11.37 -5.68 5.76
C ASN A 112 12.27 -4.93 4.78
N HIS A 113 11.86 -3.73 4.34
CA HIS A 113 12.79 -2.79 3.71
C HIS A 113 13.85 -2.32 4.69
N PRO A 114 15.12 -2.19 4.26
CA PRO A 114 16.19 -1.70 5.09
C PRO A 114 15.95 -0.26 5.55
N ARG A 115 16.29 0.03 6.81
CA ARG A 115 16.14 1.37 7.41
C ARG A 115 17.09 2.43 6.81
N LEU A 116 18.24 2.00 6.30
CA LEU A 116 19.35 2.88 5.93
C LEU A 116 19.94 2.44 4.58
N GLY A 117 19.82 3.34 3.61
CA GLY A 117 20.33 3.25 2.26
C GLY A 117 20.27 4.64 1.61
N PRO A 118 20.93 4.86 0.45
CA PRO A 118 21.02 6.17 -0.19
C PRO A 118 19.67 6.80 -0.53
N TYR A 119 18.59 6.01 -0.55
CA TYR A 119 17.23 6.40 -0.94
C TYR A 119 16.20 6.36 0.21
N ASP A 120 16.55 5.80 1.37
CA ASP A 120 15.59 5.44 2.44
C ASP A 120 15.26 6.58 3.43
N SER A 121 15.92 7.73 3.30
CA SER A 121 15.82 8.82 4.27
C SER A 121 14.41 9.44 4.37
N VAL A 122 13.64 9.44 3.29
CA VAL A 122 12.27 9.98 3.26
C VAL A 122 11.30 9.01 3.94
N ILE A 123 11.30 7.73 3.55
CA ILE A 123 10.42 6.71 4.12
C ILE A 123 10.75 6.49 5.60
N GLY A 124 12.03 6.54 5.95
CA GLY A 124 12.50 6.55 7.34
C GLY A 124 11.87 7.69 8.16
N ALA A 125 11.71 8.89 7.59
CA ALA A 125 11.08 10.02 8.28
C ALA A 125 9.58 9.77 8.60
N TYR A 126 8.84 9.13 7.69
CA TYR A 126 7.47 8.67 7.98
C TYR A 126 7.45 7.59 9.07
N SER A 127 8.33 6.59 8.97
CA SER A 127 8.39 5.50 9.96
C SER A 127 8.63 6.02 11.38
N GLU A 128 9.46 7.06 11.54
CA GLU A 128 9.80 7.66 12.83
C GLU A 128 8.64 8.41 13.50
N GLN A 129 7.52 8.57 12.82
CA GLN A 129 6.29 9.10 13.41
C GLN A 129 5.51 8.03 14.18
N ALA A 130 5.73 6.74 13.89
CA ALA A 130 5.04 5.67 14.60
C ALA A 130 5.54 5.59 16.05
N ARG A 131 4.67 5.17 16.98
CA ARG A 131 5.06 4.94 18.38
C ARG A 131 6.03 3.77 18.50
N HIS A 132 5.86 2.77 17.65
CA HIS A 132 6.66 1.56 17.59
C HIS A 132 7.22 1.37 16.19
N VAL A 133 8.53 1.13 16.09
CA VAL A 133 9.23 0.96 14.81
C VAL A 133 10.08 -0.30 14.86
N VAL A 134 9.84 -1.22 13.93
CA VAL A 134 10.53 -2.49 13.82
C VAL A 134 11.02 -2.68 12.39
N TYR A 135 12.31 -3.04 12.25
CA TYR A 135 12.92 -3.37 10.98
C TYR A 135 13.46 -4.80 11.05
N THR A 136 12.90 -5.72 10.27
CA THR A 136 13.32 -7.13 10.27
C THR A 136 14.65 -7.29 9.53
N THR A 137 14.87 -6.51 8.47
CA THR A 137 16.14 -6.44 7.75
C THR A 137 17.00 -5.31 8.30
N VAL A 138 18.12 -5.69 8.92
CA VAL A 138 19.18 -4.78 9.34
C VAL A 138 20.37 -5.09 8.45
N HIS A 139 20.90 -4.09 7.74
CA HIS A 139 22.09 -4.26 6.90
C HIS A 139 23.27 -4.77 7.74
N GLY A 140 23.51 -6.09 7.71
CA GLY A 140 24.64 -6.76 8.35
C GLY A 140 25.91 -6.77 7.47
N GLY A 141 25.92 -6.01 6.37
CA GLY A 141 26.97 -5.99 5.34
C GLY A 141 26.51 -6.57 3.99
N MET A 142 27.30 -6.37 2.93
CA MET A 142 27.03 -6.75 1.53
C MET A 142 26.74 -8.24 1.28
N MET A 143 26.99 -9.12 2.25
CA MET A 143 26.84 -10.58 2.14
C MET A 143 25.61 -11.11 2.89
N SER A 144 24.77 -10.23 3.44
CA SER A 144 23.58 -10.64 4.19
C SER A 144 22.54 -11.17 3.20
N ARG A 145 22.07 -12.41 3.37
CA ARG A 145 20.93 -12.90 2.60
C ARG A 145 19.70 -12.04 2.93
N PRO A 146 18.92 -11.61 1.93
CA PRO A 146 17.67 -10.89 2.17
C PRO A 146 16.74 -11.78 3.01
N LYS A 147 16.11 -11.20 4.03
CA LYS A 147 15.08 -11.91 4.79
C LYS A 147 13.81 -11.94 3.97
N LEU A 148 13.12 -13.08 4.00
CA LEU A 148 11.80 -13.21 3.41
C LEU A 148 10.75 -12.46 4.24
N ASP A 149 9.67 -12.02 3.60
CA ASP A 149 8.63 -11.20 4.22
C ASP A 149 7.86 -11.90 5.36
N GLU A 150 7.88 -13.25 5.44
CA GLU A 150 7.36 -13.96 6.62
C GLU A 150 8.02 -13.54 7.94
N ALA A 151 9.23 -12.96 7.89
CA ALA A 151 9.89 -12.42 9.07
C ALA A 151 9.10 -11.27 9.72
N LEU A 152 8.16 -10.65 9.01
CA LEU A 152 7.26 -9.61 9.53
C LEU A 152 6.13 -10.19 10.39
N LEU A 153 5.71 -11.43 10.14
CA LEU A 153 4.53 -12.03 10.76
C LEU A 153 4.63 -12.11 12.30
N PRO A 154 5.77 -12.51 12.90
CA PRO A 154 5.90 -12.50 14.37
C PRO A 154 5.78 -11.09 14.98
N GLU A 155 6.26 -10.07 14.29
CA GLU A 155 6.21 -8.68 14.75
C GLU A 155 4.79 -8.12 14.64
N VAL A 156 4.06 -8.46 13.57
CA VAL A 156 2.63 -8.16 13.42
C VAL A 156 1.85 -8.83 14.56
N ALA A 157 2.08 -10.13 14.81
CA ALA A 157 1.42 -10.84 15.90
C ALA A 157 1.73 -10.20 17.27
N HIS A 158 2.97 -9.72 17.49
CA HIS A 158 3.34 -9.02 18.71
C HIS A 158 2.56 -7.70 18.89
N ALA A 159 2.47 -6.89 17.82
CA ALA A 159 1.70 -5.64 17.83
C ALA A 159 0.21 -5.89 18.13
N LEU A 160 -0.36 -6.97 17.59
CA LEU A 160 -1.75 -7.36 17.82
C LEU A 160 -2.01 -7.91 19.23
N GLN A 161 -1.06 -8.65 19.83
CA GLN A 161 -1.19 -9.15 21.21
C GLN A 161 -1.15 -8.02 22.25
N GLY A 162 -0.38 -6.97 21.97
CA GLY A 162 -0.30 -5.76 22.81
C GLY A 162 -1.47 -4.79 22.60
N ALA A 163 -2.34 -5.03 21.62
CA ALA A 163 -3.46 -4.15 21.30
C ALA A 163 -4.54 -4.23 22.40
N HIS A 164 -4.53 -3.24 23.29
CA HIS A 164 -5.57 -3.05 24.32
C HIS A 164 -6.65 -2.03 23.87
N GLY A 165 -6.74 -1.74 22.58
CA GLY A 165 -7.61 -0.74 21.98
C GLY A 165 -7.37 -0.61 20.48
N ASN A 166 -7.65 0.58 19.94
CA ASN A 166 -7.45 0.88 18.53
C ASN A 166 -5.96 0.87 18.14
N THR A 167 -5.62 0.14 17.08
CA THR A 167 -4.23 -0.04 16.62
C THR A 167 -4.13 0.19 15.11
N PHE A 168 -3.11 0.93 14.68
CA PHE A 168 -2.80 1.13 13.26
C PHE A 168 -1.40 0.59 12.98
N ILE A 169 -1.30 -0.34 12.04
CA ILE A 169 -0.05 -1.02 11.70
C ILE A 169 0.24 -0.78 10.23
N VAL A 170 1.39 -0.17 9.93
CA VAL A 170 1.96 -0.18 8.58
C VAL A 170 2.94 -1.35 8.48
N VAL A 171 2.69 -2.25 7.54
CA VAL A 171 3.56 -3.36 7.19
C VAL A 171 4.18 -3.06 5.82
N HIS A 172 5.49 -2.94 5.74
CA HIS A 172 6.19 -2.64 4.50
C HIS A 172 6.98 -3.87 4.05
N VAL A 173 6.45 -4.57 3.05
CA VAL A 173 7.02 -5.81 2.52
C VAL A 173 8.09 -5.50 1.46
N PHE A 174 9.00 -6.45 1.24
CA PHE A 174 9.99 -6.38 0.15
C PHE A 174 9.41 -6.91 -1.17
N GLY A 175 8.31 -7.68 -1.10
CA GLY A 175 7.42 -7.98 -2.22
C GLY A 175 8.13 -8.56 -3.43
N SER A 176 7.86 -7.97 -4.61
CA SER A 176 8.39 -8.41 -5.90
C SER A 176 9.55 -7.54 -6.39
N HIS A 177 10.30 -6.92 -5.48
CA HIS A 177 11.49 -6.13 -5.81
C HIS A 177 12.49 -6.94 -6.66
N GLU A 178 13.26 -6.25 -7.51
CA GLU A 178 14.31 -6.81 -8.37
C GLU A 178 15.17 -7.89 -7.67
N PHE A 179 15.64 -8.85 -8.47
CA PHE A 179 16.17 -10.16 -8.01
C PHE A 179 15.08 -11.01 -7.35
N VAL A 180 13.95 -11.14 -8.05
CA VAL A 180 12.71 -11.77 -7.53
C VAL A 180 12.88 -13.22 -7.06
N ALA A 181 13.86 -13.96 -7.57
CA ALA A 181 14.18 -15.31 -7.11
C ALA A 181 14.58 -15.37 -5.62
N ASP A 182 15.03 -14.25 -5.04
CA ASP A 182 15.38 -14.11 -3.63
C ASP A 182 14.20 -13.62 -2.77
N ARG A 183 12.98 -13.54 -3.33
CA ARG A 183 11.78 -13.01 -2.65
C ARG A 183 10.85 -14.07 -2.09
N PHE A 184 11.04 -15.33 -2.47
CA PHE A 184 10.20 -16.43 -2.04
C PHE A 184 11.03 -17.66 -1.66
N PRO A 185 10.56 -18.51 -0.74
CA PRO A 185 11.25 -19.75 -0.43
C PRO A 185 11.03 -20.78 -1.54
N ARG A 186 11.93 -21.76 -1.66
CA ARG A 186 11.87 -22.81 -2.71
C ARG A 186 10.51 -23.52 -2.82
N ALA A 187 9.74 -23.59 -1.73
CA ALA A 187 8.41 -24.19 -1.73
C ALA A 187 7.38 -23.44 -2.60
N TYR A 188 7.61 -22.16 -2.87
CA TYR A 188 6.79 -21.30 -3.74
C TYR A 188 7.26 -21.27 -5.19
N ALA A 189 8.37 -21.92 -5.54
CA ALA A 189 8.91 -22.01 -6.91
C ALA A 189 8.08 -22.96 -7.81
N ARG A 190 6.79 -22.69 -8.00
CA ARG A 190 5.84 -23.63 -8.63
C ARG A 190 4.67 -23.01 -9.40
N PHE A 191 4.43 -21.71 -9.24
CA PHE A 191 3.26 -21.04 -9.83
C PHE A 191 3.55 -20.60 -11.26
N GLY A 192 4.76 -20.12 -11.54
CA GLY A 192 5.15 -19.70 -12.87
C GLY A 192 6.60 -19.24 -12.91
N SER A 193 6.80 -18.06 -13.48
CA SER A 193 8.07 -17.35 -13.44
C SER A 193 8.45 -16.97 -11.99
N ASP A 194 9.70 -16.56 -11.77
CA ASP A 194 10.13 -16.09 -10.45
C ASP A 194 9.32 -14.86 -9.99
N TYR A 195 8.82 -14.03 -10.92
CA TYR A 195 7.92 -12.92 -10.61
C TYR A 195 6.54 -13.41 -10.13
N ASP A 196 5.95 -14.39 -10.81
CA ASP A 196 4.66 -14.97 -10.39
C ASP A 196 4.79 -15.69 -9.03
N ASN A 197 5.94 -16.31 -8.78
CA ASN A 197 6.24 -16.95 -7.49
C ASN A 197 6.40 -15.93 -6.35
N SER A 198 6.93 -14.73 -6.60
CA SER A 198 7.00 -13.66 -5.58
C SER A 198 5.63 -13.05 -5.29
N ILE A 199 4.77 -12.95 -6.29
CA ILE A 199 3.36 -12.58 -6.11
C ILE A 199 2.64 -13.60 -5.23
N ALA A 200 2.78 -14.90 -5.52
CA ALA A 200 2.20 -15.96 -4.72
C ALA A 200 2.70 -16.00 -3.27
N TYR A 201 3.95 -15.63 -3.05
CA TYR A 201 4.46 -15.52 -1.68
C TYR A 201 3.92 -14.29 -0.94
N THR A 202 3.71 -13.17 -1.66
CA THR A 202 3.06 -11.99 -1.09
C THR A 202 1.59 -12.28 -0.75
N ASP A 203 0.86 -12.98 -1.62
CA ASP A 203 -0.51 -13.48 -1.38
C ASP A 203 -0.58 -14.27 -0.06
N HIS A 204 0.35 -15.18 0.18
CA HIS A 204 0.44 -15.93 1.43
C HIS A 204 0.65 -15.03 2.66
N VAL A 205 1.60 -14.09 2.60
CA VAL A 205 1.85 -13.16 3.71
C VAL A 205 0.60 -12.33 4.03
N LEU A 206 -0.10 -11.83 3.01
CA LEU A 206 -1.36 -11.10 3.18
C LEU A 206 -2.45 -11.96 3.82
N ALA A 207 -2.57 -13.23 3.40
CA ALA A 207 -3.54 -14.16 3.99
C ALA A 207 -3.24 -14.43 5.46
N GLN A 208 -1.96 -14.62 5.83
CA GLN A 208 -1.56 -14.80 7.23
C GLN A 208 -1.88 -13.58 8.10
N VAL A 209 -1.67 -12.35 7.61
CA VAL A 209 -2.07 -11.14 8.33
C VAL A 209 -3.60 -11.06 8.45
N THR A 210 -4.32 -11.40 7.38
CA THR A 210 -5.80 -11.42 7.37
C THR A 210 -6.36 -12.42 8.39
N ASP A 211 -5.78 -13.62 8.48
CA ASP A 211 -6.13 -14.63 9.48
C ASP A 211 -5.96 -14.12 10.92
N MET A 212 -4.87 -13.38 11.19
CA MET A 212 -4.64 -12.76 12.51
C MET A 212 -5.72 -11.73 12.83
N LEU A 213 -6.09 -10.87 11.87
CA LEU A 213 -7.14 -9.87 12.05
C LEU A 213 -8.52 -10.49 12.23
N ARG A 214 -8.83 -11.57 11.51
CA ARG A 214 -10.10 -12.30 11.63
C ARG A 214 -10.29 -12.94 13.00
N ALA A 215 -9.19 -13.32 13.66
CA ALA A 215 -9.22 -13.90 15.00
C ALA A 215 -9.47 -12.86 16.12
N LEU A 216 -9.35 -11.56 15.82
CA LEU A 216 -9.57 -10.49 16.77
C LEU A 216 -11.06 -10.09 16.83
N PRO A 217 -11.57 -9.69 18.01
CA PRO A 217 -12.87 -9.04 18.09
C PRO A 217 -12.79 -7.64 17.47
N GLY A 218 -13.97 -7.05 17.20
CA GLY A 218 -14.06 -5.67 16.73
C GLY A 218 -14.01 -5.53 15.22
N ASP A 219 -13.89 -4.30 14.76
CA ASP A 219 -14.08 -3.89 13.37
C ASP A 219 -12.71 -3.74 12.71
N ASN A 220 -12.15 -4.89 12.32
CA ASN A 220 -10.80 -5.02 11.79
C ASN A 220 -10.76 -4.93 10.26
N MET A 221 -9.67 -4.40 9.73
CA MET A 221 -9.51 -4.14 8.30
C MET A 221 -8.05 -4.25 7.85
N LEU A 222 -7.85 -4.72 6.62
CA LEU A 222 -6.56 -4.75 5.94
C LEU A 222 -6.69 -4.01 4.61
N PHE A 223 -5.72 -3.14 4.33
CA PHE A 223 -5.52 -2.49 3.03
C PHE A 223 -4.18 -2.96 2.48
N HIS A 224 -4.14 -3.40 1.23
CA HIS A 224 -2.89 -3.72 0.54
C HIS A 224 -2.82 -2.98 -0.77
N VAL A 225 -1.72 -2.27 -1.01
CA VAL A 225 -1.42 -1.61 -2.28
C VAL A 225 0.04 -1.82 -2.60
N ALA A 226 0.40 -2.09 -3.86
CA ALA A 226 1.81 -2.00 -4.25
C ALA A 226 2.19 -0.53 -4.46
N ASP A 227 3.42 -0.17 -4.11
CA ASP A 227 3.94 1.16 -4.35
C ASP A 227 4.04 1.49 -5.84
N HIS A 228 4.57 0.56 -6.63
CA HIS A 228 4.64 0.55 -8.09
C HIS A 228 4.79 -0.88 -8.63
N GLY A 229 4.81 -1.01 -9.94
CA GLY A 229 5.17 -2.21 -10.69
C GLY A 229 6.56 -2.12 -11.31
N VAL A 230 6.95 -3.13 -12.07
CA VAL A 230 8.25 -3.20 -12.77
C VAL A 230 8.08 -3.75 -14.18
N ARG A 231 9.04 -3.50 -15.05
CA ARG A 231 9.15 -4.25 -16.30
C ARG A 231 9.51 -5.69 -15.94
N VAL A 232 8.77 -6.67 -16.45
CA VAL A 232 8.95 -8.09 -16.09
C VAL A 232 9.81 -8.78 -17.13
N SER A 233 9.47 -8.60 -18.41
CA SER A 233 10.23 -9.12 -19.55
C SER A 233 10.40 -8.12 -20.68
N GLU A 234 9.57 -7.06 -20.68
CA GLU A 234 9.49 -6.02 -21.68
C GLU A 234 10.79 -5.19 -21.68
N CYS A 235 11.57 -5.29 -22.76
CA CYS A 235 12.85 -4.60 -22.95
C CYS A 235 13.95 -4.91 -21.90
N THR A 236 13.81 -5.98 -21.12
CA THR A 236 14.76 -6.33 -20.04
C THR A 236 15.45 -7.68 -20.21
N ALA A 237 15.32 -8.30 -21.40
CA ALA A 237 15.85 -9.63 -21.69
C ALA A 237 15.41 -10.72 -20.67
N GLY A 238 14.21 -10.56 -20.10
CA GLY A 238 13.64 -11.51 -19.13
C GLY A 238 14.01 -11.26 -17.67
N HIS A 239 14.57 -10.08 -17.35
CA HIS A 239 14.84 -9.69 -15.98
C HIS A 239 13.83 -8.64 -15.48
N THR A 240 13.42 -8.75 -14.22
CA THR A 240 12.60 -7.71 -13.59
C THR A 240 13.44 -6.45 -13.40
N GLN A 241 12.96 -5.30 -13.85
CA GLN A 241 13.65 -4.03 -13.68
C GLN A 241 12.67 -2.86 -13.53
N HIS A 242 13.01 -1.86 -12.72
CA HIS A 242 12.30 -0.58 -12.75
C HIS A 242 12.24 0.02 -14.17
N GLY A 243 11.23 0.85 -14.40
CA GLY A 243 11.01 1.57 -15.65
C GLY A 243 9.55 1.96 -15.84
N ASP A 244 9.37 3.05 -16.56
CA ASP A 244 8.12 3.78 -16.75
C ASP A 244 7.22 3.19 -17.85
N LEU A 245 7.02 1.87 -17.86
CA LEU A 245 5.95 1.27 -18.66
C LEU A 245 4.59 1.63 -18.07
N LYS A 246 3.57 1.78 -18.91
CA LYS A 246 2.19 2.01 -18.45
C LYS A 246 1.75 0.99 -17.40
N GLN A 247 2.13 -0.28 -17.56
CA GLN A 247 1.82 -1.34 -16.59
C GLN A 247 2.57 -1.19 -15.26
N SER A 248 3.73 -0.52 -15.22
CA SER A 248 4.47 -0.24 -13.98
C SER A 248 3.71 0.72 -13.06
N TYR A 249 2.74 1.48 -13.57
CA TYR A 249 1.90 2.35 -12.73
C TYR A 249 0.60 1.66 -12.29
N ALA A 250 0.17 0.60 -12.98
CA ALA A 250 -1.04 -0.15 -12.66
C ALA A 250 -0.77 -1.14 -11.52
N VAL A 251 -1.08 -0.73 -10.29
CA VAL A 251 -0.79 -1.50 -9.06
C VAL A 251 -2.01 -2.23 -8.53
N PRO A 252 -1.85 -3.39 -7.88
CA PRO A 252 -2.94 -4.04 -7.16
C PRO A 252 -3.36 -3.18 -5.96
N PHE A 253 -4.67 -3.10 -5.71
CA PHE A 253 -5.24 -2.51 -4.50
C PHE A 253 -6.36 -3.42 -3.97
N LEU A 254 -6.14 -3.95 -2.78
CA LEU A 254 -7.03 -4.86 -2.08
C LEU A 254 -7.46 -4.27 -0.75
N MET A 255 -8.69 -4.57 -0.37
CA MET A 255 -9.20 -4.25 0.96
C MET A 255 -9.93 -5.47 1.50
N TRP A 256 -9.59 -5.88 2.71
CA TRP A 256 -10.34 -6.88 3.44
C TRP A 256 -11.00 -6.24 4.67
N LEU A 257 -12.27 -6.56 4.87
CA LEU A 257 -13.09 -6.03 5.96
C LEU A 257 -13.64 -7.20 6.77
N SER A 258 -13.46 -7.15 8.09
CA SER A 258 -14.00 -8.17 8.98
C SER A 258 -15.54 -8.26 8.91
N PRO A 259 -16.14 -9.43 9.18
CA PRO A 259 -17.59 -9.59 9.19
C PRO A 259 -18.32 -8.62 10.13
N SER A 260 -17.72 -8.30 11.28
CA SER A 260 -18.18 -7.31 12.25
C SER A 260 -18.20 -5.90 11.65
N TRP A 261 -17.11 -5.48 10.98
CA TRP A 261 -17.06 -4.19 10.30
C TRP A 261 -18.19 -4.10 9.25
N ILE A 262 -18.36 -5.13 8.41
CA ILE A 262 -19.42 -5.13 7.39
C ILE A 262 -20.81 -5.01 8.03
N ALA A 263 -21.06 -5.73 9.12
CA ALA A 263 -22.35 -5.70 9.82
C ALA A 263 -22.66 -4.35 10.47
N HIS A 264 -21.65 -3.67 11.03
CA HIS A 264 -21.81 -2.35 11.65
C HIS A 264 -21.88 -1.20 10.63
N HIS A 265 -21.21 -1.34 9.47
CA HIS A 265 -21.01 -0.28 8.49
C HIS A 265 -21.64 -0.60 7.12
N GLN A 266 -22.79 -1.27 7.10
CA GLN A 266 -23.43 -1.77 5.87
C GLN A 266 -23.58 -0.70 4.77
N ALA A 267 -23.95 0.54 5.12
CA ALA A 267 -24.10 1.61 4.12
C ALA A 267 -22.77 2.02 3.48
N GLN A 268 -21.68 2.06 4.26
CA GLN A 268 -20.33 2.30 3.74
C GLN A 268 -19.87 1.11 2.89
N TYR A 269 -20.14 -0.12 3.34
CA TYR A 269 -19.84 -1.35 2.57
C TYR A 269 -20.57 -1.37 1.21
N ASP A 270 -21.85 -1.03 1.18
CA ASP A 270 -22.62 -0.95 -0.06
C ASP A 270 -22.05 0.14 -0.99
N THR A 271 -21.64 1.27 -0.43
CA THR A 271 -21.04 2.38 -1.21
C THR A 271 -19.71 1.97 -1.85
N VAL A 272 -18.75 1.45 -1.07
CA VAL A 272 -17.43 1.08 -1.61
C VAL A 272 -17.51 0.01 -2.71
N ARG A 273 -18.49 -0.89 -2.63
CA ARG A 273 -18.73 -1.92 -3.66
C ARG A 273 -19.16 -1.33 -5.01
N THR A 274 -19.72 -0.12 -5.03
CA THR A 274 -20.04 0.58 -6.29
C THR A 274 -18.82 1.24 -6.93
N HIS A 275 -17.69 1.33 -6.21
CA HIS A 275 -16.48 1.99 -6.66
C HIS A 275 -15.32 1.02 -7.00
N LEU A 276 -15.56 -0.29 -7.03
CA LEU A 276 -14.50 -1.28 -7.27
C LEU A 276 -13.79 -1.10 -8.62
N ASP A 277 -14.51 -0.63 -9.64
CA ASP A 277 -13.96 -0.37 -10.98
C ASP A 277 -13.74 1.14 -11.24
N ALA A 278 -13.84 1.99 -10.21
CA ALA A 278 -13.60 3.42 -10.37
C ALA A 278 -12.11 3.66 -10.67
N PRO A 279 -11.77 4.61 -11.57
CA PRO A 279 -10.39 5.06 -11.74
C PRO A 279 -9.89 5.70 -10.44
N LEU A 280 -8.78 5.19 -9.91
CA LEU A 280 -8.18 5.66 -8.66
C LEU A 280 -6.70 5.96 -8.83
N MET A 281 -6.18 6.80 -7.95
CA MET A 281 -4.76 7.01 -7.75
C MET A 281 -4.38 6.60 -6.33
N THR A 282 -3.11 6.24 -6.08
CA THR A 282 -2.67 5.85 -4.73
C THR A 282 -2.85 6.97 -3.69
N TRP A 283 -2.99 8.23 -4.12
CA TRP A 283 -3.36 9.34 -3.22
C TRP A 283 -4.80 9.27 -2.70
N ASN A 284 -5.68 8.43 -3.25
CA ASN A 284 -7.02 8.18 -2.69
C ASN A 284 -6.96 7.37 -1.38
N LEU A 285 -5.85 6.68 -1.10
CA LEU A 285 -5.74 5.78 0.06
C LEU A 285 -5.85 6.48 1.40
N PRO A 286 -5.14 7.58 1.69
CA PRO A 286 -5.21 8.21 3.00
C PRO A 286 -6.63 8.57 3.45
N ASP A 287 -7.42 9.20 2.58
CA ASP A 287 -8.82 9.53 2.90
C ASP A 287 -9.68 8.28 3.02
N SER A 288 -9.45 7.27 2.16
CA SER A 288 -10.20 6.01 2.19
C SER A 288 -9.96 5.23 3.49
N ILE A 289 -8.72 5.16 3.97
CA ILE A 289 -8.35 4.48 5.22
C ILE A 289 -8.89 5.26 6.42
N ALA A 290 -8.81 6.59 6.39
CA ALA A 290 -9.36 7.44 7.44
C ALA A 290 -10.88 7.28 7.55
N ASP A 291 -11.60 7.29 6.41
CA ASP A 291 -13.06 7.12 6.35
C ASP A 291 -13.50 5.73 6.86
N ALA A 292 -12.80 4.66 6.47
CA ALA A 292 -13.09 3.31 6.96
C ALA A 292 -12.91 3.16 8.49
N ALA A 293 -12.00 3.96 9.05
CA ALA A 293 -11.72 4.03 10.49
C ALA A 293 -12.59 5.07 11.23
N GLY A 294 -13.56 5.70 10.54
CA GLY A 294 -14.44 6.73 11.12
C GLY A 294 -13.72 8.04 11.47
N LEU A 295 -12.53 8.28 10.90
CA LEU A 295 -11.71 9.45 11.16
C LEU A 295 -11.98 10.53 10.12
N HIS A 296 -12.90 11.44 10.43
CA HIS A 296 -13.26 12.55 9.54
C HIS A 296 -12.54 13.84 9.92
N LEU A 297 -11.66 14.30 9.02
CA LEU A 297 -10.92 15.56 9.19
C LEU A 297 -11.82 16.77 8.93
N ALA A 298 -11.61 17.85 9.69
CA ALA A 298 -12.36 19.11 9.55
C ALA A 298 -12.11 19.80 8.20
N ASP A 299 -10.94 19.59 7.61
CA ASP A 299 -10.51 20.03 6.28
C ASP A 299 -10.40 18.86 5.29
N GLY A 300 -11.00 17.71 5.61
CA GLY A 300 -11.01 16.53 4.76
C GLY A 300 -11.82 16.73 3.48
N ASP A 301 -11.43 16.02 2.42
CA ASP A 301 -12.10 16.05 1.12
C ASP A 301 -12.76 14.69 0.86
N ALA A 302 -14.08 14.62 1.10
CA ALA A 302 -14.85 13.39 0.94
C ALA A 302 -14.86 12.88 -0.51
N THR A 303 -14.48 13.69 -1.51
CA THR A 303 -14.42 13.24 -2.90
C THR A 303 -13.25 12.31 -3.18
N LYS A 304 -12.36 12.10 -2.22
CA LYS A 304 -11.16 11.26 -2.37
C LYS A 304 -11.32 9.85 -1.79
N SER A 305 -12.32 9.64 -0.93
CA SER A 305 -12.55 8.34 -0.27
C SER A 305 -13.42 7.43 -1.12
N VAL A 306 -13.00 6.16 -1.25
CA VAL A 306 -13.83 5.12 -1.90
C VAL A 306 -15.08 4.74 -1.11
N PHE A 307 -15.19 5.13 0.16
CA PHE A 307 -16.40 4.92 0.98
C PHE A 307 -17.40 6.06 0.86
N SER A 308 -17.04 7.14 0.17
CA SER A 308 -17.89 8.31 -0.01
C SER A 308 -18.70 8.22 -1.30
N PRO A 309 -20.01 8.49 -1.28
CA PRO A 309 -20.84 8.56 -2.49
C PRO A 309 -20.48 9.74 -3.40
N LEU A 310 -19.57 10.62 -2.96
CA LEU A 310 -19.08 11.77 -3.70
C LEU A 310 -17.72 11.51 -4.37
N LEU A 311 -17.25 10.26 -4.42
CA LEU A 311 -15.97 9.90 -5.03
C LEU A 311 -15.82 10.56 -6.41
N ALA A 312 -14.82 11.44 -6.53
CA ALA A 312 -14.52 12.12 -7.78
C ALA A 312 -13.54 11.29 -8.61
N ARG A 313 -13.75 11.29 -9.93
CA ARG A 313 -12.79 10.71 -10.86
C ARG A 313 -11.51 11.57 -10.87
N PRO A 314 -10.34 10.99 -10.54
CA PRO A 314 -9.08 11.73 -10.58
C PRO A 314 -8.62 11.95 -12.02
N HIS A 315 -7.91 13.05 -12.25
CA HIS A 315 -7.00 13.14 -13.40
C HIS A 315 -5.71 12.40 -13.03
N ARG A 316 -5.37 11.35 -13.77
CA ARG A 316 -4.31 10.40 -13.41
C ARG A 316 -3.01 10.78 -14.12
N VAL A 317 -2.22 11.63 -13.48
CA VAL A 317 -0.91 12.04 -14.01
C VAL A 317 0.18 11.22 -13.35
N VAL A 318 1.09 10.67 -14.15
CA VAL A 318 2.25 9.89 -13.70
C VAL A 318 3.56 10.54 -14.12
N HIS A 319 4.62 10.28 -13.39
CA HIS A 319 5.97 10.73 -13.68
C HIS A 319 6.65 9.81 -14.69
N GLY A 320 6.86 10.24 -15.94
CA GLY A 320 7.64 9.49 -16.93
C GLY A 320 9.14 9.72 -16.73
N ASP A 321 9.89 8.67 -16.44
CA ASP A 321 11.33 8.71 -16.15
C ASP A 321 12.17 8.94 -17.41
N GLY A 322 11.76 8.40 -18.57
CA GLY A 322 12.55 8.44 -19.81
C GLY A 322 12.94 9.84 -20.26
N ASP A 323 11.96 10.76 -20.32
CA ASP A 323 12.16 12.16 -20.71
C ASP A 323 11.92 13.16 -19.56
N ASN A 324 11.64 12.67 -18.34
CA ASN A 324 11.24 13.48 -17.18
C ASN A 324 9.98 14.33 -17.48
N ILE A 325 9.05 13.77 -18.26
CA ILE A 325 7.79 14.41 -18.66
C ILE A 325 6.65 13.73 -17.91
N ASN A 326 5.80 14.52 -17.26
CA ASN A 326 4.59 14.00 -16.64
C ASN A 326 3.57 13.64 -17.73
N VAL A 327 2.99 12.43 -17.63
CA VAL A 327 2.09 11.86 -18.64
C VAL A 327 0.70 11.66 -18.05
N ASP A 328 -0.33 11.95 -18.84
CA ASP A 328 -1.70 11.56 -18.53
C ASP A 328 -1.84 10.04 -18.77
N TYR A 329 -1.96 9.28 -17.69
CA TYR A 329 -2.07 7.83 -17.74
C TYR A 329 -3.25 7.35 -18.58
N ASP A 330 -4.37 8.07 -18.57
CA ASP A 330 -5.57 7.67 -19.33
C ASP A 330 -5.40 7.90 -20.84
N HIS A 331 -4.51 8.81 -21.22
CA HIS A 331 -4.23 9.25 -22.60
C HIS A 331 -2.75 9.03 -22.95
N SER A 332 -2.34 7.76 -22.87
CA SER A 332 -0.95 7.35 -23.08
C SER A 332 -0.82 5.94 -23.64
N HIS A 333 0.34 5.65 -24.23
CA HIS A 333 0.73 4.34 -24.72
C HIS A 333 2.20 4.03 -24.40
N ASN A 334 2.59 2.77 -24.54
CA ASN A 334 3.99 2.38 -24.47
C ASN A 334 4.64 2.54 -25.85
N THR A 335 5.83 3.13 -25.90
CA THR A 335 6.67 3.16 -27.10
C THR A 335 7.36 1.82 -27.35
N ALA A 336 8.03 1.69 -28.50
CA ALA A 336 8.85 0.53 -28.82
C ALA A 336 10.08 0.42 -27.90
N GLU A 337 10.51 1.52 -27.30
CA GLU A 337 11.60 1.63 -26.34
C GLU A 337 11.16 1.32 -24.90
N CYS A 338 9.91 0.89 -24.69
CA CYS A 338 9.33 0.55 -23.39
C CYS A 338 9.24 1.73 -22.41
N HIS A 339 8.87 2.91 -22.91
CA HIS A 339 8.54 4.09 -22.12
C HIS A 339 7.06 4.47 -22.29
N ILE A 340 6.43 4.98 -21.24
CA ILE A 340 5.10 5.59 -21.33
C ILE A 340 5.20 6.96 -22.02
N MET A 341 4.37 7.22 -23.01
CA MET A 341 4.30 8.49 -23.72
C MET A 341 2.85 8.95 -23.89
N PRO A 342 2.60 10.27 -23.97
CA PRO A 342 1.28 10.79 -24.34
C PRO A 342 0.81 10.28 -25.71
N ASP A 343 -0.50 10.09 -25.86
CA ASP A 343 -1.14 9.71 -27.14
C ASP A 343 -1.02 10.75 -28.27
#